data_AF-A0A5X8YS80-F1
#
_entry.id   AF-A0A5X8YS80-F1
#
_cell.length_a   1.000
_cell.length_b   1.000
_cell.length_c   1.000
_cell.angle_alpha   90.00
_cell.angle_beta   90.00
_cell.angle_gamma   90.00
#
_symmetry.space_group_name_H-M   'P 1'
#
loop_
_entity.id
_entity.type
_entity.pdbx_description
1 polymer ?
#
loop_
_entity_poly.entity_id
_entity_poly.type
_entity_poly.pdbx_seq_one_letter_code
_entity_poly.pdbx_strand_id
1 'polypeptide(L)' 'MNAPKAVPADNPELSLRVLQLRFDGALSYPLISVQTGVSRTAIFSLLRRFHQVFTEPDNKIPATVWVYG' A
#
# COMPACT_ATOMS: atom_id res chain seq x y z
N MET A 1 -5.65 20.74 18.92
CA MET A 1 -5.89 19.40 18.31
C MET A 1 -5.07 19.34 17.03
N ASN A 2 -3.92 18.66 17.04
CA ASN A 2 -3.07 18.53 15.85
C ASN A 2 -3.70 17.47 14.94
N ALA A 3 -4.32 17.88 13.83
CA ALA A 3 -4.76 16.94 12.82
C ALA A 3 -3.54 16.18 12.28
N PRO A 4 -3.58 14.84 12.15
CA PRO A 4 -2.50 14.11 11.50
C PRO A 4 -2.38 14.65 10.08
N LYS A 5 -1.27 15.35 9.82
CA LYS A 5 -0.90 15.77 8.46
C LYS A 5 -0.80 14.49 7.64
N ALA A 6 -1.72 14.31 6.70
CA ALA A 6 -1.66 13.19 5.77
C ALA A 6 -0.29 13.22 5.09
N VAL A 7 0.59 12.29 5.45
CA VAL A 7 1.93 12.27 4.87
C VAL A 7 1.76 11.78 3.43
N PRO A 8 2.17 12.55 2.42
CA PRO A 8 2.06 12.12 1.05
C PRO A 8 2.85 10.82 0.87
N ALA A 9 2.30 9.90 0.08
CA ALA A 9 2.94 8.62 -0.26
C ALA A 9 4.27 8.79 -1.03
N ASP A 10 4.72 10.02 -1.28
CA ASP A 10 5.98 10.37 -1.92
C ASP A 10 7.20 10.27 -0.98
N ASN A 11 7.02 9.95 0.30
CA ASN A 11 8.12 9.53 1.15
C ASN A 11 8.46 8.04 0.88
N PRO A 12 9.66 7.72 0.34
CA PRO A 12 10.03 6.34 0.01
C PRO A 12 10.05 5.42 1.25
N GLU A 13 10.43 5.92 2.42
CA GLU A 13 10.42 5.14 3.68
C GLU A 13 9.01 4.73 4.08
N LEU A 14 8.03 5.65 3.95
CA LEU A 14 6.64 5.34 4.24
C LEU A 14 6.04 4.40 3.21
N SER A 15 6.42 4.55 1.93
CA SER A 15 6.00 3.62 0.90
C SER A 15 6.50 2.20 1.17
N LEU A 16 7.79 2.04 1.51
CA LEU A 16 8.34 0.74 1.91
C LEU A 16 7.63 0.17 3.14
N ARG A 17 7.35 1.02 4.15
CA ARG A 17 6.63 0.58 5.35
C ARG A 17 5.22 0.08 5.03
N VAL A 18 4.46 0.78 4.17
CA VAL A 18 3.13 0.35 3.74
C VAL A 18 3.20 -0.98 2.98
N LEU A 19 4.19 -1.15 2.11
CA LEU A 19 4.40 -2.39 1.36
C LEU A 19 4.74 -3.55 2.31
N GLN A 20 5.66 -3.36 3.26
CA GLN A 20 5.99 -4.36 4.29
C GLN A 20 4.77 -4.75 5.11
N LEU A 21 4.01 -3.80 5.63
CA LEU A 21 2.82 -4.10 6.43
C LEU A 21 1.75 -4.86 5.63
N ARG A 22 1.63 -4.59 4.31
CA ARG A 22 0.67 -5.29 3.45
C ARG A 22 1.13 -6.71 3.08
N PHE A 23 2.39 -6.89 2.72
CA PHE A 23 2.88 -8.17 2.16
C PHE A 23 3.51 -9.10 3.20
N ASP A 24 4.19 -8.54 4.20
CA ASP A 24 4.87 -9.32 5.26
C ASP A 24 3.98 -9.43 6.51
N GLY A 25 3.36 -8.32 6.92
CA GLY A 25 2.43 -8.31 8.04
C GLY A 25 1.02 -8.83 7.71
N ALA A 26 0.69 -9.01 6.43
CA ALA A 26 -0.66 -9.33 5.92
C ALA A 26 -1.76 -8.43 6.53
N LEU A 27 -1.43 -7.17 6.86
CA LEU A 27 -2.34 -6.29 7.58
C LEU A 27 -3.45 -5.78 6.66
N SER A 28 -4.63 -5.61 7.26
CA SER A 28 -5.77 -5.00 6.61
C SER A 28 -5.52 -3.51 6.35
N TYR A 29 -6.08 -2.97 5.27
CA TYR A 29 -5.92 -1.55 4.92
C TYR A 29 -6.27 -0.56 6.04
N PRO A 30 -7.33 -0.78 6.85
CA PRO A 30 -7.62 0.10 7.99
C PRO A 30 -6.48 0.13 9.01
N LEU A 31 -5.89 -1.02 9.32
CA LEU A 31 -4.82 -1.12 10.31
C LEU A 31 -3.52 -0.49 9.80
N ILE A 32 -3.21 -0.65 8.52
CA ILE A 32 -2.08 0.03 7.87
C ILE A 32 -2.26 1.56 7.96
N SER A 33 -3.48 2.06 7.72
CA SER A 33 -3.78 3.49 7.79
C SER A 33 -3.57 4.06 9.20
N VAL A 34 -4.02 3.33 10.24
CA VAL A 34 -3.81 3.70 11.64
C VAL A 34 -2.32 3.72 12.01
N GLN A 35 -1.55 2.72 11.57
CA GLN A 35 -0.14 2.61 11.93
C GLN A 35 0.77 3.62 11.20
N THR A 36 0.43 3.98 9.97
CA THR A 36 1.29 4.80 9.10
C THR A 36 0.80 6.25 8.99
N GLY A 37 -0.44 6.54 9.39
CA GLY A 37 -1.08 7.84 9.16
C GLY A 37 -1.38 8.11 7.68
N VAL A 38 -1.17 7.13 6.80
CA VAL A 38 -1.42 7.24 5.36
C VAL A 38 -2.90 6.99 5.10
N SER A 39 -3.52 7.81 4.26
CA SER A 39 -4.93 7.62 3.89
C SER A 39 -5.12 6.33 3.11
N ARG A 40 -6.30 5.71 3.25
CA ARG A 40 -6.66 4.48 2.50
C ARG A 40 -6.50 4.66 0.99
N THR A 41 -6.83 5.83 0.45
CA THR A 41 -6.67 6.18 -0.97
C THR A 41 -5.20 6.23 -1.40
N ALA A 42 -4.32 6.77 -0.56
CA ALA A 42 -2.89 6.79 -0.83
C ALA A 42 -2.28 5.37 -0.76
N ILE A 43 -2.72 4.53 0.18
CA ILE A 43 -2.34 3.11 0.25
C ILE A 43 -2.75 2.37 -1.03
N PHE A 44 -4.00 2.52 -1.49
CA PHE A 44 -4.45 1.90 -2.74
C PHE A 44 -3.66 2.39 -3.96
N SER A 45 -3.38 3.69 -4.04
CA SER A 45 -2.62 4.29 -5.15
C SER A 45 -1.18 3.79 -5.19
N LEU A 46 -0.56 3.58 -4.02
CA LEU A 46 0.77 3.00 -3.89
C LEU A 46 0.79 1.53 -4.33
N LEU A 47 -0.14 0.73 -3.81
CA LEU A 47 -0.22 -0.69 -4.16
C LEU A 47 -0.54 -0.91 -5.64
N ARG A 48 -1.38 -0.06 -6.23
CA ARG A 48 -1.64 -0.09 -7.67
C ARG A 48 -0.39 0.20 -8.48
N ARG A 49 0.40 1.22 -8.11
CA ARG A 49 1.68 1.54 -8.76
C ARG A 49 2.69 0.40 -8.63
N PHE A 50 2.80 -0.18 -7.43
CA PHE A 50 3.61 -1.36 -7.19
C PHE A 50 3.18 -2.52 -8.08
N HIS A 51 1.88 -2.83 -8.12
CA HIS A 51 1.34 -3.86 -9.00
C HIS A 51 1.66 -3.59 -10.48
N GLN A 52 1.57 -2.35 -10.96
CA GLN A 52 1.92 -2.03 -12.35
C GLN A 52 3.40 -2.30 -12.68
N VAL A 53 4.31 -2.05 -11.73
CA VAL A 53 5.74 -2.35 -11.91
C VAL A 53 6.00 -3.87 -11.93
N PHE A 54 5.28 -4.64 -11.10
CA PHE A 54 5.47 -6.09 -11.01
C PHE A 54 4.61 -6.91 -11.98
N THR A 55 3.61 -6.30 -12.63
CA THR A 55 2.73 -6.92 -13.63
C THR A 55 3.01 -6.35 -15.03
N GLU A 56 4.29 -6.29 -15.39
CA GLU A 56 4.66 -6.32 -16.81
C GLU A 56 4.02 -7.57 -17.47
N PRO A 57 3.67 -7.52 -18.77
CA PRO A 57 2.85 -8.52 -19.45
C PRO A 57 3.42 -9.95 -19.46
N ASP A 58 4.67 -10.15 -19.06
CA ASP A 58 5.31 -11.47 -18.93
C ASP A 58 5.15 -12.09 -17.52
N ASN A 59 4.82 -11.29 -16.50
CA ASN A 59 4.75 -11.76 -15.12
C ASN A 59 3.31 -12.17 -14.75
N LYS A 60 3.05 -13.49 -14.81
CA LYS A 60 1.75 -14.17 -14.66
C LYS A 60 1.19 -14.17 -13.23
N ILE A 61 1.15 -13.04 -12.52
CA ILE A 61 0.40 -12.96 -11.25
C ILE A 61 -0.95 -12.29 -11.53
N PRO A 62 -2.05 -13.06 -11.60
CA PRO A 62 -3.36 -12.49 -11.90
C PRO A 62 -3.83 -11.59 -10.75
N ALA A 63 -4.37 -10.43 -11.11
CA ALA A 63 -4.89 -9.42 -10.18
C ALA A 63 -5.92 -9.97 -9.17
N THR A 64 -6.51 -11.13 -9.44
CA THR A 64 -7.45 -11.85 -8.57
C THR A 64 -6.83 -12.34 -7.27
N VAL A 65 -5.52 -12.56 -7.20
CA VAL A 65 -4.82 -12.98 -5.97
C VAL A 65 -4.84 -11.88 -4.90
N TRP A 66 -4.97 -10.61 -5.30
CA TRP A 66 -4.79 -9.46 -4.41
C TRP A 66 -6.09 -8.86 -3.86
N VAL A 67 -7.25 -9.25 -4.39
CA VAL A 67 -8.56 -8.66 -4.05
C VAL A 67 -9.26 -9.41 -2.90
N TYR A 68 -8.85 -10.64 -2.58
CA TYR A 68 -9.51 -11.50 -1.59
C TYR A 68 -8.64 -11.92 -0.39
N GLY A 69 -7.45 -11.32 -0.22
CA GLY A 69 -6.54 -11.52 0.92
C GLY A 69 -6.60 -10.40 1.95
#